data_AF-A0A6M8ZCI1-F1
#
_entry.id   AF-A0A6M8ZCI1-F1
#
_cell.length_a   1.000
_cell.length_b   1.000
_cell.length_c   1.000
_cell.angle_alpha   90.00
_cell.angle_beta   90.00
_cell.angle_gamma   90.00
#
_symmetry.space_group_name_H-M   'P 1'
#
loop_
_entity.id
_entity.type
_entity.pdbx_description
1 polymer ?
#
loop_
_entity_poly.entity_id
_entity_poly.type
_entity_poly.pdbx_seq_one_letter_code
_entity_poly.pdbx_strand_id
1 'polypeptide(L)'
;MIIDATAVQTINSFVRLESLKEVYGLIWIFVPIFSLVLGIITGVLVIVWLEREISAGIQQRIGPEYAGPLGILQALADGTKLLFKENLRPSRGNTPLFSIGPSIAVISILLSYSVIPFSNHLILADLNIGIFLWIAISSIAPIGLLMSGYGSNNKYSFLGGLRAAAQSISYEIPLTLCVLSISLLSNSLSTVDIVEAQSKYGFWGWNLWRQPIGFIIFLISSLAECERLPFDLPEAEEELIAGYQTEYSGIKFGLFYVASYLNLLISSLFVTVLYLGGWNISIPYIYTLELFQRDQIFGTTIGIFITLAKTYLFLFISIATRWTLPRLRMDQLLNLGWKFLLPISLGNLLLTTSFQLFSL
;
A
#
# COMPACT_ATOMS: atom_id res chain seq x y z
N MET A 1 30.77 20.06 56.14
CA MET A 1 29.58 19.42 55.55
C MET A 1 30.11 18.42 54.52
N ILE A 2 30.42 17.21 54.96
CA ILE A 2 31.01 16.17 54.10
C ILE A 2 29.84 15.53 53.37
N ILE A 3 29.69 15.83 52.09
CA ILE A 3 28.69 15.20 51.23
C ILE A 3 29.15 13.76 51.03
N ASP A 4 28.35 12.80 51.49
CA ASP A 4 28.61 11.35 51.33
C ASP A 4 28.73 11.00 49.84
N ALA A 5 29.96 10.83 49.36
CA ALA A 5 30.28 10.50 47.97
C ALA A 5 29.64 9.17 47.52
N THR A 6 29.35 8.28 48.47
CA THR A 6 28.68 6.99 48.25
C THR A 6 27.21 7.16 47.88
N ALA A 7 26.49 8.12 48.50
CA ALA A 7 25.10 8.42 48.18
C ALA A 7 24.96 9.08 46.80
N VAL A 8 25.91 9.93 46.40
CA VAL A 8 25.94 10.53 45.06
C VAL A 8 26.26 9.48 43.99
N GLN A 9 27.13 8.51 44.28
CA GLN A 9 27.42 7.40 43.37
C GLN A 9 26.23 6.45 43.20
N THR A 10 25.47 6.15 44.25
CA THR A 10 24.28 5.30 44.15
C THR A 10 23.16 5.98 43.36
N ILE A 11 22.92 7.28 43.59
CA ILE A 11 21.95 8.06 42.80
C ILE A 11 22.36 8.11 41.32
N ASN A 12 23.64 8.38 41.01
CA ASN A 12 24.12 8.38 39.63
C ASN A 12 24.04 6.99 38.97
N SER A 13 24.23 5.90 39.72
CA SER A 13 24.06 4.55 39.20
C SER A 13 22.61 4.22 38.89
N PHE A 14 21.66 4.73 39.68
CA PHE A 14 20.23 4.51 39.49
C PHE A 14 19.69 5.29 38.29
N VAL A 15 20.05 6.58 38.18
CA VAL A 15 19.73 7.43 37.02
C VAL A 15 20.32 6.84 35.73
N ARG A 16 21.53 6.27 35.79
CA ARG A 16 22.15 5.61 34.62
C ARG A 16 21.43 4.31 34.24
N LEU A 17 20.89 3.57 35.20
CA LEU A 17 20.16 2.32 34.95
C LEU A 17 18.77 2.59 34.36
N GLU A 18 18.12 3.67 34.79
CA GLU A 18 16.84 4.15 34.24
C GLU A 18 17.02 4.70 32.82
N SER A 19 18.06 5.50 32.60
CA SER A 19 18.51 5.93 31.26
C SER A 19 18.81 4.75 30.33
N LEU A 20 19.49 3.70 30.83
CA LEU A 20 19.74 2.51 30.02
C LEU A 20 18.45 1.76 29.67
N LYS A 21 17.49 1.65 30.60
CA LYS A 21 16.17 1.05 30.32
C LYS A 21 15.38 1.85 29.28
N GLU A 22 15.45 3.18 29.31
CA GLU A 22 14.85 4.04 28.28
C GLU A 22 15.52 3.86 26.91
N VAL A 23 16.86 3.77 26.87
CA VAL A 23 17.61 3.50 25.64
C VAL A 23 17.29 2.10 25.10
N TYR A 24 17.19 1.08 25.96
CA TYR A 24 16.73 -0.25 25.55
C TYR A 24 15.29 -0.21 25.04
N GLY A 25 14.39 0.51 25.70
CA GLY A 25 13.01 0.71 25.25
C GLY A 25 12.93 1.36 23.86
N LEU A 26 13.73 2.40 23.61
CA LEU A 26 13.84 3.06 22.31
C LEU A 26 14.37 2.10 21.24
N ILE A 27 15.43 1.33 21.53
CA ILE A 27 15.98 0.33 20.61
C ILE A 27 14.94 -0.75 20.27
N TRP A 28 14.17 -1.21 21.26
CA TRP A 28 13.11 -2.19 21.06
C TRP A 28 11.97 -1.68 20.17
N ILE A 29 11.69 -0.38 20.14
CA ILE A 29 10.71 0.23 19.22
C ILE A 29 11.25 0.27 17.77
N PHE A 30 12.56 0.43 17.58
CA PHE A 30 13.14 0.44 16.22
C PHE A 30 13.12 -0.94 15.55
N VAL A 31 13.13 -2.03 16.32
CA VAL A 31 13.10 -3.40 15.78
C VAL A 31 11.86 -3.67 14.90
N PRO A 32 10.61 -3.48 15.38
CA PRO A 32 9.42 -3.71 14.55
C PRO A 32 9.36 -2.76 13.35
N ILE A 33 9.74 -1.49 13.52
CA ILE A 33 9.80 -0.51 12.41
C ILE A 33 10.79 -0.99 11.33
N PHE A 34 12.00 -1.37 11.73
CA PHE A 34 13.02 -1.84 10.80
C PHE A 34 12.60 -3.13 10.10
N SER A 35 11.98 -4.07 10.83
CA SER A 35 11.45 -5.30 10.25
C SER A 35 10.38 -5.05 9.19
N LEU A 36 9.48 -4.09 9.44
CA LEU A 36 8.42 -3.69 8.52
C LEU A 36 9.01 -3.03 7.27
N VAL A 37 9.95 -2.09 7.44
CA VAL A 37 10.62 -1.43 6.31
C VAL A 37 11.37 -2.45 5.45
N LEU A 38 12.08 -3.41 6.06
CA LEU A 38 12.77 -4.47 5.34
C LEU A 38 11.79 -5.41 4.62
N GLY A 39 10.67 -5.72 5.25
CA GLY A 39 9.56 -6.46 4.63
C GLY A 39 8.96 -5.76 3.42
N ILE A 40 8.78 -4.43 3.50
CA ILE A 40 8.27 -3.63 2.38
C ILE A 40 9.28 -3.58 1.23
N ILE A 41 10.57 -3.35 1.51
CA ILE A 41 11.61 -3.30 0.48
C ILE A 41 11.71 -4.65 -0.25
N THR A 42 11.71 -5.75 0.50
CA THR A 42 11.71 -7.09 -0.08
C THR A 42 10.44 -7.36 -0.88
N GLY A 43 9.27 -6.96 -0.38
CA GLY A 43 8.00 -7.02 -1.10
C GLY A 43 8.03 -6.28 -2.45
N VAL A 44 8.52 -5.04 -2.47
CA VAL A 44 8.67 -4.25 -3.71
C VAL A 44 9.61 -4.93 -4.71
N LEU A 45 10.76 -5.44 -4.26
CA LEU A 45 11.69 -6.17 -5.12
C LEU A 45 11.04 -7.41 -5.75
N VAL A 46 10.27 -8.16 -4.95
CA VAL A 46 9.52 -9.33 -5.41
C VAL A 46 8.45 -8.92 -6.43
N ILE A 47 7.71 -7.82 -6.21
CA ILE A 47 6.68 -7.37 -7.14
C ILE A 47 7.28 -6.93 -8.48
N VAL A 48 8.38 -6.18 -8.47
CA VAL A 48 9.07 -5.77 -9.70
C VAL A 48 9.51 -6.98 -10.52
N TRP A 49 10.03 -8.01 -9.85
CA TRP A 49 10.40 -9.27 -10.48
C TRP A 49 9.17 -10.04 -10.99
N LEU A 50 8.15 -10.22 -10.14
CA LEU A 50 6.89 -10.89 -10.49
C LEU A 50 6.19 -10.24 -11.68
N GLU A 51 6.18 -8.91 -11.76
CA GLU A 51 5.56 -8.20 -12.87
C GLU A 51 6.23 -8.54 -14.20
N ARG A 52 7.55 -8.69 -14.21
CA ARG A 52 8.30 -9.10 -15.42
C ARG A 52 8.07 -10.55 -15.79
N GLU A 53 8.05 -11.45 -14.81
CA GLU A 53 7.79 -12.87 -15.07
C GLU A 53 6.36 -13.14 -15.52
N ILE A 54 5.36 -12.55 -14.85
CA ILE A 54 3.94 -12.72 -15.20
C ILE A 54 3.66 -12.10 -16.58
N SER A 55 4.20 -10.91 -16.86
CA SER A 55 4.04 -10.28 -18.18
C SER A 55 4.68 -11.09 -19.30
N ALA A 56 5.88 -11.64 -19.06
CA ALA A 56 6.57 -12.51 -19.99
C ALA A 56 5.76 -13.80 -20.24
N GLY A 57 5.24 -14.43 -19.18
CA GLY A 57 4.39 -15.61 -19.26
C GLY A 57 3.11 -15.39 -20.08
N ILE A 58 2.41 -14.26 -19.87
CA ILE A 58 1.22 -13.89 -20.67
C ILE A 58 1.58 -13.69 -22.15
N GLN A 59 2.75 -13.13 -22.42
CA GLN A 59 3.26 -12.85 -23.77
C GLN A 59 3.97 -14.04 -24.43
N GLN A 60 4.01 -15.20 -23.78
CA GLN A 60 4.75 -16.38 -24.24
C GLN A 60 6.23 -16.11 -24.54
N ARG A 61 6.87 -15.27 -23.73
CA ARG A 61 8.32 -15.07 -23.71
C ARG A 61 8.87 -15.34 -22.33
N ILE A 62 10.20 -15.42 -22.21
CA ILE A 62 10.86 -15.61 -20.92
C ILE A 62 11.22 -14.26 -20.33
N GLY A 63 11.07 -14.12 -19.01
CA GLY A 63 11.46 -12.94 -18.25
C GLY A 63 12.99 -12.81 -18.10
N PRO A 64 13.46 -11.98 -17.15
CA PRO A 64 14.89 -11.85 -16.89
C PRO A 64 15.52 -13.18 -16.44
N GLU A 65 16.51 -13.71 -17.17
CA GLU A 65 17.16 -14.98 -16.81
C GLU A 65 18.58 -14.83 -16.26
N TYR A 66 19.36 -13.87 -16.79
CA TYR A 66 20.82 -13.85 -16.60
C TYR A 66 21.28 -13.14 -15.31
N ALA A 67 20.45 -12.26 -14.74
CA ALA A 67 20.79 -11.51 -13.52
C ALA A 67 20.46 -12.32 -12.25
N GLY A 68 21.28 -13.32 -11.97
CA GLY A 68 21.07 -14.28 -10.87
C GLY A 68 20.15 -15.44 -11.25
N PRO A 69 19.91 -16.41 -10.34
CA PRO A 69 19.03 -17.53 -10.62
C PRO A 69 17.60 -17.02 -10.89
N LEU A 70 17.03 -17.36 -12.05
CA LEU A 70 15.70 -16.91 -12.50
C LEU A 70 15.52 -15.37 -12.50
N GLY A 71 16.61 -14.60 -12.62
CA GLY A 71 16.55 -13.14 -12.67
C GLY A 71 16.17 -12.42 -11.38
N ILE A 72 16.21 -13.08 -10.22
CA ILE A 72 15.80 -12.49 -8.93
C ILE A 72 16.63 -11.23 -8.60
N LEU A 73 17.91 -11.19 -9.00
CA LEU A 73 18.78 -10.03 -8.72
C LEU A 73 18.53 -8.86 -9.68
N GLN A 74 17.70 -9.02 -10.72
CA GLN A 74 17.46 -7.97 -11.70
C GLN A 74 16.81 -6.72 -11.07
N ALA A 75 15.82 -6.90 -10.18
CA ALA A 75 15.15 -5.77 -9.52
C ALA A 75 16.15 -4.95 -8.67
N LEU A 76 17.08 -5.63 -8.01
CA LEU A 76 18.15 -5.01 -7.25
C LEU A 76 19.16 -4.30 -8.17
N ALA A 77 19.52 -4.92 -9.30
CA ALA A 77 20.39 -4.30 -10.30
C ALA A 77 19.79 -3.01 -10.89
N ASP A 78 18.48 -2.97 -11.14
CA ASP A 78 17.81 -1.78 -11.65
C ASP A 78 17.75 -0.66 -10.60
N GLY A 79 17.47 -1.00 -9.34
CA GLY A 79 17.49 -0.04 -8.22
C GLY A 79 18.89 0.57 -8.01
N THR A 80 19.92 -0.28 -7.98
CA THR A 80 21.32 0.16 -7.85
C THR A 80 21.77 1.01 -9.04
N LYS A 81 21.41 0.64 -10.27
CA LYS A 81 21.65 1.47 -11.47
C LYS A 81 21.05 2.87 -11.31
N LEU A 82 19.82 2.99 -10.84
CA LEU A 82 19.17 4.30 -10.67
C LEU A 82 19.83 5.14 -9.56
N LEU A 83 20.36 4.50 -8.52
CA LEU A 83 21.13 5.17 -7.46
C LEU A 83 22.46 5.76 -7.96
N PHE A 84 23.18 5.04 -8.83
CA PHE A 84 24.46 5.52 -9.38
C PHE A 84 24.30 6.47 -10.57
N LYS A 85 23.10 6.55 -11.15
CA LYS A 85 22.85 7.41 -12.31
C LYS A 85 22.81 8.88 -11.90
N GLU A 86 23.40 9.72 -12.75
CA GLU A 86 23.44 11.17 -12.54
C GLU A 86 22.03 11.77 -12.43
N ASN A 87 21.86 12.68 -11.46
CA ASN A 87 20.62 13.39 -11.23
C ASN A 87 20.62 14.74 -11.94
N LEU A 88 20.07 14.78 -13.15
CA LEU A 88 19.84 16.00 -13.91
C LEU A 88 18.68 16.80 -13.30
N ARG A 89 18.80 18.13 -13.37
CA ARG A 89 17.77 19.07 -12.92
C ARG A 89 17.46 20.06 -14.04
N PRO A 90 16.18 20.37 -14.30
CA PRO A 90 15.82 21.35 -15.31
C PRO A 90 16.30 22.75 -14.90
N SER A 91 16.93 23.48 -15.84
CA SER A 91 17.52 24.81 -15.59
C SER A 91 16.48 25.88 -15.26
N ARG A 92 15.26 25.75 -15.81
CA ARG A 92 14.13 26.66 -15.58
C ARG A 92 13.12 26.12 -14.57
N GLY A 93 13.34 24.95 -13.99
CA GLY A 93 12.40 24.33 -13.05
C GLY A 93 12.52 24.88 -11.62
N ASN A 94 11.45 24.77 -10.84
CA ASN A 94 11.47 25.17 -9.44
C ASN A 94 12.12 24.07 -8.59
N THR A 95 13.35 24.32 -8.14
CA THR A 95 14.22 23.31 -7.50
C THR A 95 13.67 22.67 -6.20
N PRO A 96 13.05 23.41 -5.24
CA PRO A 96 12.42 22.80 -4.08
C PRO A 96 11.25 21.90 -4.47
N LEU A 97 10.32 22.38 -5.30
CA LEU A 97 9.14 21.60 -5.71
C LEU A 97 9.55 20.33 -6.48
N PHE A 98 10.49 20.46 -7.41
CA PHE A 98 11.01 19.35 -8.19
C PHE A 98 11.69 18.28 -7.33
N SER A 99 12.32 18.67 -6.21
CA SER A 99 13.02 17.73 -5.32
C SER A 99 12.12 17.11 -4.25
N ILE A 100 11.15 17.87 -3.75
CA ILE A 100 10.27 17.45 -2.65
C ILE A 100 9.07 16.63 -3.17
N GLY A 101 8.57 16.91 -4.39
CA GLY A 101 7.39 16.25 -4.96
C GLY A 101 7.41 14.71 -4.87
N PRO A 102 8.43 14.02 -5.41
CA PRO A 102 8.52 12.56 -5.34
C PRO A 102 8.59 12.05 -3.89
N SER A 103 9.27 12.77 -3.01
CA SER A 103 9.42 12.39 -1.60
C SER A 103 8.09 12.44 -0.85
N ILE A 104 7.24 13.43 -1.11
CA ILE A 104 5.91 13.53 -0.48
C ILE A 104 5.05 12.32 -0.84
N ALA A 105 5.03 11.93 -2.12
CA ALA A 105 4.27 10.76 -2.57
C ALA A 105 4.74 9.48 -1.87
N VAL A 106 6.07 9.24 -1.84
CA VAL A 106 6.64 8.05 -1.18
C VAL A 106 6.38 8.05 0.33
N ILE A 107 6.55 9.18 1.01
CA ILE A 107 6.38 9.28 2.46
C ILE A 107 4.91 9.03 2.85
N SER A 108 3.96 9.60 2.11
CA SER A 108 2.52 9.34 2.30
C SER A 108 2.24 7.83 2.26
N ILE A 109 2.69 7.15 1.20
CA ILE A 109 2.47 5.71 1.02
C ILE A 109 3.15 4.91 2.15
N LEU A 110 4.41 5.23 2.50
CA LEU A 110 5.11 4.54 3.59
C LEU A 110 4.41 4.68 4.95
N LEU A 111 3.82 5.84 5.25
CA LEU A 111 3.07 6.05 6.49
C LEU A 111 1.79 5.19 6.55
N SER A 112 1.13 4.96 5.40
CA SER A 112 -0.06 4.12 5.34
C SER A 112 0.18 2.66 5.74
N TYR A 113 1.42 2.14 5.61
CA TYR A 113 1.76 0.78 6.07
C TYR A 113 1.68 0.60 7.59
N SER A 114 1.73 1.67 8.38
CA SER A 114 1.72 1.62 9.85
C SER A 114 0.48 0.91 10.41
N VAL A 115 -0.64 0.99 9.70
CA VAL A 115 -1.96 0.53 10.16
C VAL A 115 -2.26 -0.91 9.71
N ILE A 116 -1.46 -1.47 8.81
CA ILE A 116 -1.75 -2.76 8.19
C ILE A 116 -1.41 -3.89 9.18
N PRO A 117 -2.38 -4.78 9.48
CA PRO A 117 -2.14 -5.85 10.42
C PRO A 117 -1.70 -7.13 9.68
N PHE A 118 -0.49 -7.62 9.95
CA PHE A 118 0.04 -8.83 9.29
C PHE A 118 -0.30 -10.12 10.06
N SER A 119 -0.46 -10.04 11.38
CA SER A 119 -0.85 -11.12 12.30
C SER A 119 -1.38 -10.51 13.61
N ASN A 120 -2.05 -11.30 14.46
CA ASN A 120 -2.54 -10.89 15.79
C ASN A 120 -1.51 -10.14 16.66
N HIS A 121 -0.21 -10.42 16.47
CA HIS A 121 0.86 -9.82 17.27
C HIS A 121 1.81 -8.93 16.45
N LEU A 122 1.57 -8.79 15.14
CA LEU A 122 2.45 -8.04 14.23
C LEU A 122 1.68 -6.92 13.54
N ILE A 123 1.50 -5.86 14.31
CA ILE A 123 0.91 -4.59 13.91
C ILE A 123 1.83 -3.49 14.44
N LEU A 124 2.15 -2.49 13.62
CA LEU A 124 3.02 -1.40 14.06
C LEU A 124 2.27 -0.46 15.01
N ALA A 125 1.08 -0.01 14.59
CA ALA A 125 0.21 0.83 15.39
C ALA A 125 -1.24 0.36 15.25
N ASP A 126 -1.77 -0.23 16.32
CA ASP A 126 -3.20 -0.53 16.41
C ASP A 126 -3.94 0.76 16.81
N LEU A 127 -4.66 1.32 15.84
CA LEU A 127 -5.37 2.59 15.98
C LEU A 127 -6.87 2.37 15.76
N ASN A 128 -7.69 2.87 16.69
CA ASN A 128 -9.15 2.85 16.57
C ASN A 128 -9.68 3.51 15.29
N ILE A 129 -8.90 4.44 14.72
CA ILE A 129 -9.21 5.18 13.49
C ILE A 129 -8.28 4.79 12.33
N GLY A 130 -7.75 3.56 12.35
CA GLY A 130 -6.73 3.11 11.41
C GLY A 130 -7.10 3.34 9.94
N ILE A 131 -8.28 2.87 9.52
CA ILE A 131 -8.73 3.02 8.13
C ILE A 131 -8.88 4.48 7.72
N PHE A 132 -9.43 5.30 8.61
CA PHE A 132 -9.58 6.73 8.37
C PHE A 132 -8.22 7.40 8.18
N LEU A 133 -7.22 7.01 8.98
CA LEU A 133 -5.85 7.49 8.83
C LEU A 133 -5.26 7.11 7.46
N TRP A 134 -5.49 5.90 6.98
CA TRP A 134 -5.05 5.51 5.63
C TRP A 134 -5.64 6.42 4.56
N ILE A 135 -6.96 6.64 4.55
CA ILE A 135 -7.64 7.53 3.60
C ILE A 135 -7.13 8.98 3.71
N ALA A 136 -6.91 9.46 4.94
CA ALA A 136 -6.39 10.81 5.14
C ALA A 136 -4.98 10.95 4.54
N ILE A 137 -4.14 9.93 4.67
CA ILE A 137 -2.77 9.95 4.17
C ILE A 137 -2.70 9.72 2.66
N SER A 138 -3.56 8.88 2.07
CA SER A 138 -3.64 8.68 0.61
C SER A 138 -3.91 9.98 -0.13
N SER A 139 -4.77 10.85 0.44
CA SER A 139 -5.10 12.17 -0.13
C SER A 139 -3.92 13.14 -0.28
N ILE A 140 -2.77 12.84 0.34
CA ILE A 140 -1.54 13.63 0.24
C ILE A 140 -0.75 13.28 -1.04
N ALA A 141 -0.85 12.05 -1.54
CA ALA A 141 -0.08 11.60 -2.71
C ALA A 141 -0.34 12.44 -3.99
N PRO A 142 -1.60 12.83 -4.33
CA PRO A 142 -1.89 13.71 -5.47
C PRO A 142 -1.17 15.06 -5.42
N ILE A 143 -0.95 15.60 -4.22
CA ILE A 143 -0.22 16.86 -4.03
C ILE A 143 1.25 16.69 -4.46
N GLY A 144 1.86 15.54 -4.12
CA GLY A 144 3.21 15.20 -4.56
C GLY A 144 3.33 15.14 -6.08
N LEU A 145 2.35 14.53 -6.76
CA LEU A 145 2.28 14.42 -8.23
C LEU A 145 2.10 15.78 -8.92
N LEU A 146 1.27 16.67 -8.36
CA LEU A 146 1.12 18.04 -8.84
C LEU A 146 2.39 18.87 -8.67
N MET A 147 3.04 18.76 -7.50
CA MET A 147 4.30 19.46 -7.22
C MET A 147 5.41 19.02 -8.18
N SER A 148 5.47 17.73 -8.52
CA SER A 148 6.44 17.24 -9.51
C SER A 148 6.16 17.72 -10.92
N GLY A 149 4.88 17.71 -11.35
CA GLY A 149 4.47 18.23 -12.65
C GLY A 149 4.79 19.72 -12.79
N TYR A 150 4.43 20.54 -11.78
CA TYR A 150 4.70 21.98 -11.78
C TYR A 150 6.20 22.31 -11.64
N GLY A 151 6.92 21.59 -10.76
CA GLY A 151 8.34 21.79 -10.51
C GLY A 151 9.23 21.56 -11.73
N SER A 152 8.78 20.72 -12.66
CA SER A 152 9.49 20.41 -13.91
C SER A 152 9.53 21.56 -14.93
N ASN A 153 8.61 22.53 -14.83
CA ASN A 153 8.45 23.65 -15.76
C ASN A 153 8.37 23.25 -17.26
N ASN A 154 7.71 22.13 -17.55
CA ASN A 154 7.36 21.69 -18.89
C ASN A 154 5.82 21.61 -19.03
N LYS A 155 5.27 22.14 -20.14
CA LYS A 155 3.83 22.17 -20.40
C LYS A 155 3.20 20.78 -20.36
N TYR A 156 3.86 19.78 -20.94
CA TYR A 156 3.34 18.41 -21.00
C TYR A 156 3.39 17.72 -19.64
N SER A 157 4.48 17.92 -18.90
CA SER A 157 4.63 17.39 -17.54
C SER A 157 3.62 17.98 -16.57
N PHE A 158 3.35 19.28 -16.67
CA PHE A 158 2.31 19.93 -15.86
C PHE A 158 0.91 19.39 -16.17
N LEU A 159 0.58 19.19 -17.46
CA LEU A 159 -0.68 18.55 -17.86
C LEU A 159 -0.78 17.09 -17.36
N GLY A 160 0.32 16.34 -17.39
CA GLY A 160 0.40 14.99 -16.82
C GLY A 160 0.13 14.97 -15.32
N GLY A 161 0.76 15.88 -14.56
CA GLY A 161 0.51 16.01 -13.12
C GLY A 161 -0.94 16.38 -12.79
N LEU A 162 -1.55 17.29 -13.56
CA LEU A 162 -2.96 17.64 -13.39
C LEU A 162 -3.90 16.46 -13.65
N ARG A 163 -3.59 15.63 -14.67
CA ARG A 163 -4.38 14.43 -14.99
C ARG A 163 -4.25 13.36 -13.91
N ALA A 164 -3.02 13.08 -13.44
CA ALA A 164 -2.76 12.18 -12.32
C ALA A 164 -3.57 12.57 -11.08
N ALA A 165 -3.49 13.84 -10.68
CA ALA A 165 -4.22 14.30 -9.52
C ALA A 165 -5.74 14.22 -9.69
N ALA A 166 -6.27 14.64 -10.85
CA ALA A 166 -7.70 14.54 -11.13
C ALA A 166 -8.20 13.08 -11.10
N GLN A 167 -7.41 12.14 -11.62
CA GLN A 167 -7.70 10.72 -11.57
C GLN A 167 -7.71 10.22 -10.13
N SER A 168 -6.61 10.40 -9.38
CA SER A 168 -6.49 9.89 -8.01
C SER A 168 -7.63 10.40 -7.13
N ILE A 169 -7.96 11.70 -7.20
CA ILE A 169 -9.07 12.30 -6.43
C ILE A 169 -10.43 11.70 -6.83
N SER A 170 -10.65 11.44 -8.13
CA SER A 170 -11.92 10.92 -8.62
C SER A 170 -12.20 9.49 -8.14
N TYR A 171 -11.17 8.68 -7.93
CA TYR A 171 -11.30 7.28 -7.49
C TYR A 171 -11.16 7.09 -5.98
N GLU A 172 -10.62 8.07 -5.27
CA GLU A 172 -10.60 8.08 -3.81
C GLU A 172 -12.03 8.11 -3.25
N ILE A 173 -12.94 8.92 -3.80
CA ILE A 173 -14.32 9.04 -3.27
C ILE A 173 -15.08 7.69 -3.32
N PRO A 174 -15.20 6.97 -4.46
CA PRO A 174 -15.85 5.65 -4.46
C PRO A 174 -15.14 4.63 -3.57
N LEU A 175 -13.82 4.69 -3.47
CA LEU A 175 -13.03 3.83 -2.59
C LEU A 175 -13.39 4.06 -1.12
N THR A 176 -13.45 5.33 -0.67
CA THR A 176 -13.85 5.65 0.71
C THR A 176 -15.25 5.19 1.04
N LEU A 177 -16.20 5.26 0.10
CA LEU A 177 -17.58 4.79 0.31
C LEU A 177 -17.65 3.27 0.49
N CYS A 178 -16.85 2.50 -0.24
CA CYS A 178 -16.75 1.05 -0.07
C CYS A 178 -16.11 0.67 1.27
N VAL A 179 -15.14 1.45 1.71
CA VAL A 179 -14.48 1.28 3.00
C VAL A 179 -15.46 1.61 4.15
N LEU A 180 -16.26 2.66 4.00
CA LEU A 180 -17.31 3.01 4.95
C LEU A 180 -18.35 1.90 5.06
N SER A 181 -18.78 1.29 3.94
CA SER A 181 -19.73 0.18 4.00
C SER A 181 -19.16 -1.03 4.76
N ILE A 182 -17.85 -1.29 4.70
CA ILE A 182 -17.21 -2.34 5.50
C ILE A 182 -17.15 -1.95 6.98
N SER A 183 -16.80 -0.70 7.29
CA SER A 183 -16.71 -0.21 8.68
C SER A 183 -18.04 -0.30 9.43
N LEU A 184 -19.15 -0.14 8.70
CA LEU A 184 -20.49 -0.34 9.25
C LEU A 184 -20.70 -1.80 9.65
N LEU A 185 -20.35 -2.76 8.79
CA LEU A 185 -20.49 -4.20 9.08
C LEU A 185 -19.65 -4.66 10.29
N SER A 186 -18.48 -4.05 10.51
CA SER A 186 -17.60 -4.36 11.64
C SER A 186 -17.92 -3.57 12.91
N ASN A 187 -18.73 -2.51 12.83
CA ASN A 187 -18.95 -1.52 13.91
C ASN A 187 -17.64 -0.91 14.46
N SER A 188 -16.57 -0.86 13.66
CA SER A 188 -15.27 -0.30 14.05
C SER A 188 -14.49 0.19 12.83
N LEU A 189 -13.62 1.17 13.05
CA LEU A 189 -12.69 1.73 12.06
C LEU A 189 -11.25 1.18 12.23
N SER A 190 -11.02 0.33 13.24
CA SER A 190 -9.73 -0.33 13.42
C SER A 190 -9.60 -1.49 12.42
N THR A 191 -8.39 -1.69 11.90
CA THR A 191 -8.11 -2.77 10.95
C THR A 191 -8.13 -4.15 11.61
N VAL A 192 -7.78 -4.21 12.90
CA VAL A 192 -7.78 -5.43 13.71
C VAL A 192 -9.20 -5.93 13.95
N ASP A 193 -10.10 -5.06 14.43
CA ASP A 193 -11.50 -5.44 14.70
C ASP A 193 -12.22 -5.92 13.44
N ILE A 194 -11.86 -5.36 12.27
CA ILE A 194 -12.42 -5.79 10.99
C ILE A 194 -11.99 -7.22 10.64
N VAL A 195 -10.71 -7.54 10.80
CA VAL A 195 -10.22 -8.91 10.56
C VAL A 195 -10.83 -9.87 11.58
N GLU A 196 -10.95 -9.46 12.84
CA GLU A 196 -11.58 -10.26 13.89
C GLU A 196 -13.08 -10.50 13.61
N ALA A 197 -13.81 -9.49 13.15
CA ALA A 197 -15.22 -9.61 12.76
C ALA A 197 -15.42 -10.61 11.62
N GLN A 198 -14.48 -10.64 10.66
CA GLN A 198 -14.48 -11.63 9.57
C GLN A 198 -14.11 -13.03 10.06
N SER A 199 -13.32 -13.14 11.12
CA SER A 199 -12.83 -14.43 11.62
C SER A 199 -13.91 -15.31 12.25
N LYS A 200 -14.96 -14.70 12.82
CA LYS A 200 -16.02 -15.38 13.59
C LYS A 200 -16.70 -16.54 12.86
N TYR A 201 -16.88 -16.43 11.54
CA TYR A 201 -17.58 -17.43 10.71
C TYR A 201 -16.66 -18.08 9.67
N GLY A 202 -15.35 -17.99 9.84
CA GLY A 202 -14.38 -18.57 8.91
C GLY A 202 -14.57 -18.06 7.48
N PHE A 203 -14.79 -18.95 6.52
CA PHE A 203 -14.76 -18.61 5.08
C PHE A 203 -15.98 -17.80 4.67
N TRP A 204 -17.12 -18.18 5.25
CA TRP A 204 -18.40 -17.52 5.07
C TRP A 204 -18.48 -16.19 5.84
N GLY A 205 -17.51 -15.92 6.72
CA GLY A 205 -17.38 -14.66 7.44
C GLY A 205 -16.73 -13.53 6.64
N TRP A 206 -16.13 -13.84 5.48
CA TRP A 206 -15.43 -12.83 4.68
C TRP A 206 -16.38 -11.78 4.10
N ASN A 207 -15.93 -10.52 4.11
CA ASN A 207 -16.74 -9.41 3.58
C ASN A 207 -16.91 -9.48 2.06
N LEU A 208 -16.09 -10.27 1.36
CA LEU A 208 -16.28 -10.60 -0.06
C LEU A 208 -17.71 -11.10 -0.35
N TRP A 209 -18.24 -11.98 0.51
CA TRP A 209 -19.57 -12.57 0.34
C TRP A 209 -20.69 -11.62 0.77
N ARG A 210 -20.41 -10.77 1.75
CA ARG A 210 -21.38 -9.81 2.30
C ARG A 210 -21.55 -8.59 1.40
N GLN A 211 -20.47 -8.13 0.78
CA GLN A 211 -20.44 -6.96 -0.11
C GLN A 211 -19.70 -7.25 -1.42
N PRO A 212 -20.27 -8.08 -2.31
CA PRO A 212 -19.65 -8.38 -3.61
C PRO A 212 -19.58 -7.15 -4.50
N ILE A 213 -20.59 -6.27 -4.45
CA ILE A 213 -20.63 -5.03 -5.23
C ILE A 213 -19.54 -4.07 -4.75
N GLY A 214 -19.45 -3.87 -3.42
CA GLY A 214 -18.40 -3.06 -2.81
C GLY A 214 -17.01 -3.57 -3.15
N PHE A 215 -16.79 -4.89 -3.13
CA PHE A 215 -15.51 -5.50 -3.49
C PHE A 215 -15.07 -5.16 -4.92
N ILE A 216 -15.97 -5.30 -5.90
CA ILE A 216 -15.65 -5.01 -7.30
C ILE A 216 -15.33 -3.53 -7.48
N ILE A 217 -16.10 -2.63 -6.85
CA ILE A 217 -15.83 -1.19 -6.90
C ILE A 217 -14.49 -0.87 -6.25
N PHE A 218 -14.22 -1.43 -5.08
CA PHE A 218 -12.95 -1.25 -4.38
C PHE A 218 -11.76 -1.74 -5.21
N LEU A 219 -11.89 -2.89 -5.88
CA LEU A 219 -10.88 -3.41 -6.80
C LEU A 219 -10.63 -2.47 -7.98
N ILE A 220 -11.69 -1.98 -8.63
CA ILE A 220 -11.54 -1.06 -9.77
C ILE A 220 -10.93 0.28 -9.31
N SER A 221 -11.41 0.84 -8.20
CA SER A 221 -10.91 2.12 -7.69
C SER A 221 -9.47 2.04 -7.21
N SER A 222 -9.10 0.96 -6.53
CA SER A 222 -7.71 0.76 -6.08
C SER A 222 -6.73 0.57 -7.24
N LEU A 223 -7.14 -0.12 -8.31
CA LEU A 223 -6.35 -0.20 -9.55
C LEU A 223 -6.18 1.18 -10.23
N ALA A 224 -7.25 1.98 -10.22
CA ALA A 224 -7.20 3.34 -10.78
C ALA A 224 -6.34 4.29 -9.95
N GLU A 225 -6.33 4.17 -8.62
CA GLU A 225 -5.46 4.93 -7.72
C GLU A 225 -3.98 4.54 -7.86
N CYS A 226 -3.70 3.28 -8.19
CA CYS A 226 -2.33 2.82 -8.45
C CYS A 226 -1.76 3.28 -9.80
N GLU A 227 -2.53 4.02 -10.60
CA GLU A 227 -2.14 4.52 -11.94
C GLU A 227 -1.61 3.40 -12.87
N ARG A 228 -2.15 2.17 -12.75
CA ARG A 228 -1.74 1.03 -13.60
C ARG A 228 -2.74 0.78 -14.72
N LEU A 229 -2.24 0.30 -15.86
CA LEU A 229 -3.06 -0.15 -16.99
C LEU A 229 -4.15 -1.12 -16.48
N PRO A 230 -5.43 -0.90 -16.85
CA PRO A 230 -5.94 -0.05 -17.94
C PRO A 230 -6.11 1.45 -17.63
N PHE A 231 -5.83 1.88 -16.39
CA PHE A 231 -6.01 3.24 -15.88
C PHE A 231 -4.73 4.08 -15.82
N ASP A 232 -3.65 3.60 -16.44
CA ASP A 232 -2.40 4.36 -16.57
C ASP A 232 -2.54 5.38 -17.69
N LEU A 233 -3.05 6.58 -17.37
CA LEU A 233 -3.19 7.70 -18.30
C LEU A 233 -2.26 8.88 -18.01
N PRO A 234 -1.82 9.11 -16.77
CA PRO A 234 -0.85 10.16 -16.49
C PRO A 234 0.52 9.90 -17.13
N GLU A 235 0.96 8.64 -17.27
CA GLU A 235 2.24 8.26 -17.87
C GLU A 235 2.14 8.05 -19.40
N ALA A 236 0.99 8.34 -20.02
CA ALA A 236 0.73 7.97 -21.41
C ALA A 236 1.77 8.49 -22.42
N GLU A 237 2.60 7.57 -22.92
CA GLU A 237 3.66 7.88 -23.88
C GLU A 237 3.14 8.54 -25.16
N GLU A 238 1.98 8.08 -25.65
CA GLU A 238 1.36 8.58 -26.88
C GLU A 238 0.81 10.00 -26.76
N GLU A 239 0.37 10.42 -25.56
CA GLU A 239 -0.25 11.74 -25.35
C GLU A 239 0.69 12.75 -24.67
N LEU A 240 1.54 12.28 -23.76
CA LEU A 240 2.33 13.11 -22.85
C LEU A 240 3.79 12.65 -22.67
N ILE A 241 4.29 11.77 -23.54
CA ILE A 241 5.68 11.22 -23.54
C ILE A 241 5.98 10.33 -22.32
N ALA A 242 5.89 10.88 -21.11
CA ALA A 242 5.97 10.15 -19.83
C ALA A 242 5.29 10.95 -18.69
N GLY A 243 4.41 11.89 -19.04
CA GLY A 243 3.67 12.70 -18.07
C GLY A 243 4.54 13.52 -17.11
N TYR A 244 4.19 13.44 -15.83
CA TYR A 244 4.89 14.16 -14.75
C TYR A 244 6.32 13.66 -14.49
N GLN A 245 6.70 12.50 -15.03
CA GLN A 245 8.02 11.88 -14.82
C GLN A 245 9.06 12.28 -15.88
N THR A 246 8.65 12.92 -16.98
CA THR A 246 9.48 13.23 -18.16
C THR A 246 10.84 13.88 -17.85
N GLU A 247 10.88 14.86 -16.96
CA GLU A 247 12.10 15.61 -16.63
C GLU A 247 12.95 14.97 -15.51
N TYR A 248 12.48 13.86 -14.94
CA TYR A 248 13.14 13.20 -13.82
C TYR A 248 14.20 12.20 -14.28
N SER A 249 15.31 12.15 -13.54
CA SER A 249 16.42 11.23 -13.81
C SER A 249 16.97 10.63 -12.51
N GLY A 250 17.75 9.56 -12.65
CA GLY A 250 18.44 8.87 -11.56
C GLY A 250 17.51 8.44 -10.42
N ILE A 251 17.86 8.80 -9.19
CA ILE A 251 17.15 8.35 -7.99
C ILE A 251 15.73 8.91 -7.90
N LYS A 252 15.51 10.15 -8.36
CA LYS A 252 14.19 10.78 -8.26
C LYS A 252 13.17 10.11 -9.20
N PHE A 253 13.62 9.69 -10.37
CA PHE A 253 12.82 8.84 -11.25
C PHE A 253 12.53 7.49 -10.57
N GLY A 254 13.55 6.87 -9.96
CA GLY A 254 13.39 5.65 -9.18
C GLY A 254 12.36 5.76 -8.05
N LEU A 255 12.26 6.92 -7.39
CA LEU A 255 11.26 7.15 -6.34
C LEU A 255 9.82 7.08 -6.86
N PHE A 256 9.52 7.53 -8.07
CA PHE A 256 8.17 7.38 -8.65
C PHE A 256 7.83 5.92 -8.96
N TYR A 257 8.79 5.17 -9.51
CA TYR A 257 8.61 3.74 -9.73
C TYR A 257 8.39 3.02 -8.41
N VAL A 258 9.24 3.27 -7.41
CA VAL A 258 9.08 2.67 -6.07
C VAL A 258 7.74 3.08 -5.47
N ALA A 259 7.32 4.34 -5.59
CA ALA A 259 6.01 4.81 -5.11
C ALA A 259 4.85 4.01 -5.74
N SER A 260 4.85 3.80 -7.06
CA SER A 260 3.77 3.07 -7.73
C SER A 260 3.71 1.60 -7.29
N TYR A 261 4.86 0.94 -7.12
CA TYR A 261 4.92 -0.42 -6.58
C TYR A 261 4.52 -0.50 -5.10
N LEU A 262 4.93 0.49 -4.30
CA LEU A 262 4.51 0.59 -2.91
C LEU A 262 2.99 0.77 -2.81
N ASN A 263 2.39 1.63 -3.64
CA ASN A 263 0.95 1.85 -3.65
C ASN A 263 0.19 0.58 -4.08
N LEU A 264 0.72 -0.14 -5.07
CA LEU A 264 0.16 -1.42 -5.51
C LEU A 264 0.19 -2.49 -4.39
N LEU A 265 1.28 -2.55 -3.63
CA LEU A 265 1.37 -3.47 -2.49
C LEU A 265 0.41 -3.05 -1.36
N ILE A 266 0.31 -1.77 -1.02
CA ILE A 266 -0.65 -1.27 -0.01
C ILE A 266 -2.09 -1.58 -0.41
N SER A 267 -2.48 -1.23 -1.62
CA SER A 267 -3.85 -1.46 -2.09
C SER A 267 -4.17 -2.95 -2.04
N SER A 268 -3.25 -3.83 -2.46
CA SER A 268 -3.41 -5.28 -2.32
C SER A 268 -3.59 -5.73 -0.87
N LEU A 269 -2.80 -5.17 0.06
CA LEU A 269 -2.93 -5.44 1.50
C LEU A 269 -4.30 -5.01 2.03
N PHE A 270 -4.77 -3.82 1.69
CA PHE A 270 -6.11 -3.38 2.10
C PHE A 270 -7.22 -4.25 1.52
N VAL A 271 -7.12 -4.71 0.27
CA VAL A 271 -8.07 -5.69 -0.27
C VAL A 271 -8.12 -6.94 0.61
N THR A 272 -6.95 -7.47 1.01
CA THR A 272 -6.91 -8.69 1.82
C THR A 272 -7.44 -8.51 3.23
N VAL A 273 -7.15 -7.38 3.87
CA VAL A 273 -7.60 -7.05 5.22
C VAL A 273 -9.10 -6.76 5.23
N LEU A 274 -9.58 -5.96 4.28
CA LEU A 274 -10.96 -5.48 4.28
C LEU A 274 -11.97 -6.49 3.71
N TYR A 275 -11.56 -7.37 2.79
CA TYR A 275 -12.48 -8.30 2.11
C TYR A 275 -12.17 -9.78 2.34
N LEU A 276 -10.90 -10.18 2.48
CA LEU A 276 -10.48 -11.59 2.47
C LEU A 276 -10.07 -12.14 3.84
N GLY A 277 -10.34 -11.47 4.96
CA GLY A 277 -10.12 -12.06 6.28
C GLY A 277 -8.69 -11.98 6.79
N GLY A 278 -7.81 -11.13 6.24
CA GLY A 278 -6.44 -10.93 6.72
C GLY A 278 -5.68 -12.25 6.98
N TRP A 279 -5.19 -12.42 8.22
CA TRP A 279 -4.41 -13.59 8.67
C TRP A 279 -5.21 -14.85 8.94
N ASN A 280 -6.54 -14.83 8.78
CA ASN A 280 -7.36 -16.01 9.07
C ASN A 280 -7.25 -17.06 7.95
N ILE A 281 -6.87 -18.31 8.29
CA ILE A 281 -7.12 -19.49 7.43
C ILE A 281 -8.54 -19.97 7.73
N SER A 282 -9.42 -19.50 6.89
CA SER A 282 -10.80 -19.93 6.84
C SER A 282 -10.94 -21.21 6.02
N ILE A 283 -10.24 -22.30 6.35
CA ILE A 283 -10.50 -23.60 5.72
C ILE A 283 -11.07 -24.53 6.79
N PRO A 284 -12.36 -24.92 6.71
CA PRO A 284 -13.04 -25.71 7.74
C PRO A 284 -12.44 -27.11 7.99
N TYR A 285 -11.62 -27.61 7.07
CA TYR A 285 -11.25 -29.03 7.00
C TYR A 285 -9.81 -29.35 7.41
N ILE A 286 -9.02 -28.36 7.80
CA ILE A 286 -7.64 -28.60 8.24
C ILE A 286 -7.63 -28.66 9.78
N TYR A 287 -7.51 -29.88 10.31
CA TYR A 287 -7.21 -30.22 11.71
C TYR A 287 -5.86 -29.65 12.23
N THR A 288 -5.30 -28.61 11.62
CA THR A 288 -4.01 -28.01 12.03
C THR A 288 -4.17 -26.94 13.11
N LEU A 289 -5.40 -26.61 13.55
CA LEU A 289 -5.64 -25.64 14.62
C LEU A 289 -4.96 -26.02 15.95
N GLU A 290 -4.85 -27.31 16.26
CA GLU A 290 -4.18 -27.78 17.49
C GLU A 290 -2.64 -27.71 17.42
N LEU A 291 -2.05 -27.71 16.21
CA LEU A 291 -0.61 -27.46 16.03
C LEU A 291 -0.29 -25.95 16.03
N PHE A 292 -1.23 -25.09 15.62
CA PHE A 292 -1.06 -23.63 15.60
C PHE A 292 -1.01 -23.00 17.00
N GLN A 293 -1.64 -23.61 17.99
CA GLN A 293 -1.65 -23.11 19.38
C GLN A 293 -0.41 -23.50 20.20
N ARG A 294 0.42 -24.43 19.70
CA ARG A 294 1.51 -25.00 20.52
C ARG A 294 2.72 -24.07 20.63
N ASP A 295 3.03 -23.30 19.57
CA ASP A 295 4.13 -22.34 19.53
C ASP A 295 3.66 -20.99 18.95
N GLN A 296 3.74 -19.91 19.77
CA GLN A 296 3.32 -18.56 19.39
C GLN A 296 4.05 -18.03 18.14
N ILE A 297 5.30 -18.44 17.92
CA ILE A 297 6.13 -18.06 16.77
C ILE A 297 5.66 -18.75 15.47
N PHE A 298 5.23 -20.01 15.56
CA PHE A 298 4.66 -20.72 14.41
C PHE A 298 3.31 -20.12 14.01
N GLY A 299 2.46 -19.77 14.99
CA GLY A 299 1.18 -19.10 14.72
C GLY A 299 1.35 -17.76 13.99
N THR A 300 2.32 -16.93 14.41
CA THR A 300 2.56 -15.63 13.79
C THR A 300 3.15 -15.76 12.39
N THR A 301 4.15 -16.62 12.18
CA THR A 301 4.77 -16.83 10.86
C THR A 301 3.77 -17.34 9.83
N ILE A 302 2.88 -18.25 10.22
CA ILE A 302 1.81 -18.75 9.36
C ILE A 302 0.79 -17.64 9.07
N GLY A 303 0.41 -16.85 10.09
CA GLY A 303 -0.42 -15.63 9.93
C GLY A 303 0.10 -14.69 8.84
N ILE A 304 1.41 -14.39 8.88
CA ILE A 304 2.09 -13.56 7.88
C ILE A 304 2.07 -14.24 6.51
N PHE A 305 2.34 -15.54 6.43
CA PHE A 305 2.33 -16.26 5.18
C PHE A 305 0.94 -16.21 4.51
N ILE A 306 -0.14 -16.30 5.27
CA ILE A 306 -1.52 -16.26 4.76
C ILE A 306 -1.87 -14.87 4.23
N THR A 307 -1.58 -13.83 5.00
CA THR A 307 -1.81 -12.45 4.56
C THR A 307 -1.07 -12.21 3.25
N LEU A 308 0.23 -12.54 3.21
CA LEU A 308 1.05 -12.41 2.02
C LEU A 308 0.55 -13.27 0.84
N ALA A 309 0.14 -14.52 1.07
CA ALA A 309 -0.36 -15.38 -0.01
C ALA A 309 -1.63 -14.78 -0.65
N LYS A 310 -2.55 -14.25 0.16
CA LYS A 310 -3.75 -13.53 -0.34
C LYS A 310 -3.37 -12.24 -1.06
N THR A 311 -2.35 -11.51 -0.59
CA THR A 311 -1.93 -10.25 -1.23
C THR A 311 -1.31 -10.52 -2.58
N TYR A 312 -0.44 -11.54 -2.67
CA TYR A 312 0.18 -11.95 -3.93
C TYR A 312 -0.84 -12.49 -4.94
N LEU A 313 -1.92 -13.12 -4.48
CA LEU A 313 -3.05 -13.47 -5.35
C LEU A 313 -3.68 -12.21 -5.96
N PHE A 314 -3.94 -11.18 -5.15
CA PHE A 314 -4.47 -9.92 -5.69
C PHE A 314 -3.47 -9.22 -6.62
N LEU A 315 -2.20 -9.18 -6.25
CA LEU A 315 -1.14 -8.63 -7.11
C LEU A 315 -1.07 -9.35 -8.45
N PHE A 316 -1.20 -10.68 -8.46
CA PHE A 316 -1.28 -11.46 -9.70
C PHE A 316 -2.47 -11.02 -10.56
N ILE A 317 -3.67 -10.83 -9.96
CA ILE A 317 -4.84 -10.31 -10.68
C ILE A 317 -4.55 -8.92 -11.24
N SER A 318 -4.01 -8.00 -10.44
CA SER A 318 -3.69 -6.64 -10.88
C SER A 318 -2.70 -6.62 -12.06
N ILE A 319 -1.63 -7.42 -11.99
CA ILE A 319 -0.64 -7.55 -13.07
C ILE A 319 -1.26 -8.22 -14.31
N ALA A 320 -2.11 -9.24 -14.14
CA ALA A 320 -2.80 -9.88 -15.26
C ALA A 320 -3.80 -8.93 -15.94
N THR A 321 -4.50 -8.08 -15.18
CA THR A 321 -5.44 -7.09 -15.75
C THR A 321 -4.74 -6.09 -16.67
N ARG A 322 -3.49 -5.72 -16.38
CA ARG A 322 -2.67 -4.85 -17.22
C ARG A 322 -2.48 -5.37 -18.65
N TRP A 323 -2.42 -6.69 -18.84
CA TRP A 323 -2.17 -7.31 -20.14
C TRP A 323 -3.41 -7.89 -20.81
N THR A 324 -4.54 -7.93 -20.10
CA THR A 324 -5.81 -8.46 -20.63
C THR A 324 -6.78 -7.36 -21.03
N LEU A 325 -6.76 -6.20 -20.35
CA LEU A 325 -7.69 -5.10 -20.62
C LEU A 325 -7.06 -4.03 -21.52
N PRO A 326 -7.83 -3.49 -22.48
CA PRO A 326 -7.36 -2.36 -23.28
C PRO A 326 -7.27 -1.10 -22.42
N ARG A 327 -6.36 -0.20 -22.80
CA ARG A 327 -6.23 1.11 -22.18
C ARG A 327 -7.49 1.95 -22.39
N LEU A 328 -7.98 2.58 -21.33
CA LEU A 328 -9.13 3.50 -21.40
C LEU A 328 -8.66 4.93 -21.62
N ARG A 329 -9.46 5.75 -22.31
CA ARG A 329 -9.21 7.19 -22.48
C ARG A 329 -9.58 7.96 -21.21
N MET A 330 -8.93 9.11 -20.96
CA MET A 330 -9.18 9.94 -19.76
C MET A 330 -10.65 10.33 -19.58
N ASP A 331 -11.30 10.72 -20.67
CA ASP A 331 -12.72 11.09 -20.65
C ASP A 331 -13.61 9.92 -20.20
N GLN A 332 -13.28 8.70 -20.63
CA GLN A 332 -14.03 7.48 -20.27
C GLN A 332 -13.74 7.07 -18.83
N LEU A 333 -12.48 7.16 -18.40
CA LEU A 333 -12.04 6.90 -17.03
C LEU A 333 -12.78 7.81 -16.04
N LEU A 334 -12.78 9.12 -16.26
CA LEU A 334 -13.49 10.06 -15.39
C LEU A 334 -15.01 9.84 -15.39
N ASN A 335 -15.59 9.56 -16.56
CA ASN A 335 -17.01 9.20 -16.65
C ASN A 335 -17.33 7.92 -15.86
N LEU A 336 -16.46 6.90 -15.89
CA LEU A 336 -16.64 5.66 -15.14
C LEU A 336 -16.61 5.93 -13.63
N GLY A 337 -15.66 6.72 -13.13
CA GLY A 337 -15.59 7.08 -11.72
C GLY A 337 -16.83 7.84 -11.24
N TRP A 338 -17.17 8.95 -11.92
CA TRP A 338 -18.22 9.86 -11.47
C TRP A 338 -19.65 9.39 -11.77
N LYS A 339 -19.90 8.78 -12.94
CA LYS A 339 -21.26 8.40 -13.36
C LYS A 339 -21.61 6.97 -12.98
N PHE A 340 -20.64 6.09 -12.80
CA PHE A 340 -20.89 4.68 -12.52
C PHE A 340 -20.47 4.29 -11.10
N LEU A 341 -19.18 4.40 -10.76
CA LEU A 341 -18.70 3.92 -9.46
C LEU A 341 -19.26 4.71 -8.28
N LEU A 342 -19.34 6.04 -8.38
CA LEU A 342 -19.85 6.86 -7.28
C LEU A 342 -21.32 6.54 -6.96
N PRO A 343 -22.29 6.56 -7.90
CA PRO A 343 -23.67 6.22 -7.58
C PRO A 343 -23.85 4.79 -7.07
N ILE A 344 -23.11 3.81 -7.62
CA ILE A 344 -23.23 2.41 -7.20
C ILE A 344 -22.62 2.21 -5.81
N SER A 345 -21.50 2.86 -5.49
CA SER A 345 -20.89 2.80 -4.15
C SER A 345 -21.80 3.42 -3.08
N LEU A 346 -22.46 4.55 -3.38
CA LEU A 346 -23.51 5.11 -2.52
C LEU A 346 -24.68 4.14 -2.35
N GLY A 347 -25.16 3.53 -3.44
CA GLY A 347 -26.21 2.51 -3.39
C GLY A 347 -25.82 1.32 -2.52
N ASN A 348 -24.57 0.83 -2.63
CA ASN A 348 -24.04 -0.26 -1.82
C ASN A 348 -23.99 0.11 -0.32
N LEU A 349 -23.61 1.34 0.00
CA LEU A 349 -23.61 1.84 1.37
C LEU A 349 -25.04 1.88 1.94
N LEU A 350 -26.01 2.42 1.19
CA LEU A 350 -27.42 2.47 1.61
C LEU A 350 -28.03 1.07 1.77
N LEU A 351 -27.69 0.13 0.88
CA LEU A 351 -28.11 -1.26 1.03
C LEU A 351 -27.53 -1.86 2.31
N THR A 352 -26.23 -1.65 2.56
CA THR A 352 -25.58 -2.15 3.77
C THR A 352 -26.22 -1.61 5.03
N THR A 353 -26.48 -0.29 5.10
CA THR A 353 -27.13 0.32 6.27
C THR A 353 -28.53 -0.23 6.48
N SER A 354 -29.31 -0.43 5.41
CA SER A 354 -30.66 -1.01 5.52
C SER A 354 -30.63 -2.43 6.09
N PHE A 355 -29.75 -3.31 5.60
CA PHE A 355 -29.60 -4.67 6.13
C PHE A 355 -29.18 -4.70 7.58
N GLN A 356 -28.28 -3.78 7.97
CA GLN A 356 -27.81 -3.71 9.33
C GLN A 356 -28.89 -3.22 10.30
N LEU A 357 -29.72 -2.26 9.87
CA LEU A 357 -30.89 -1.83 10.63
C LEU A 357 -31.93 -2.95 10.82
N PHE A 358 -32.08 -3.85 9.86
CA PHE A 358 -32.95 -5.03 10.03
C PHE A 358 -32.35 -6.12 10.93
N SER A 359 -31.02 -6.12 11.11
CA SER A 359 -30.33 -7.09 11.96
C SER A 359 -30.22 -6.65 13.43
N LEU A 360 -30.41 -5.36 13.70
CA LEU A 360 -30.58 -4.77 15.04
C LEU A 360 -32.00 -5.02 15.54
#